data_AF-A0A0P1FM22-F1
#
_entry.id   AF-A0A0P1FM22-F1
#
_cell.length_a   1.000
_cell.length_b   1.000
_cell.length_c   1.000
_cell.angle_alpha   90.00
_cell.angle_beta   90.00
_cell.angle_gamma   90.00
#
_symmetry.space_group_name_H-M   'P 1'
#
loop_
_entity.id
_entity.type
_entity.pdbx_description
1 polymer ?
#
loop_
_entity_poly.entity_id
_entity_poly.type
_entity_poly.pdbx_seq_one_letter_code
_entity_poly.pdbx_strand_id
1 'polypeptide(L)'
;MARRKGIGTETVPARLLPENDDLKDLEQTAPLGLLPAPERLLLIGLTRVQQNWDGVACVIGAERSHWVQISADEAVSFQSFLTPRLAAVLAPDAARADAEAAGDSLSQPERLATQLSSADLSGDGPAILGHLIGAELAAARPYWLGQRVALIGVARWVEAYRAALAAQGVTVEGFEAGELADTGRTALRQRDGKDSA
;
A
#
# COMPACT_ATOMS: atom_id res chain seq x y z
N MET A 1 17.81 -3.93 -7.41
CA MET A 1 17.33 -2.54 -7.60
C MET A 1 18.39 -1.61 -7.02
N ALA A 2 19.10 -0.89 -7.88
CA ALA A 2 20.07 0.11 -7.46
C ALA A 2 19.32 1.32 -6.88
N ARG A 3 19.76 1.83 -5.72
CA ARG A 3 19.30 3.13 -5.19
C ARG A 3 19.38 4.16 -6.32
N ARG A 4 18.28 4.85 -6.64
CA ARG A 4 18.33 6.03 -7.50
C ARG A 4 19.24 7.04 -6.80
N LYS A 5 20.42 7.26 -7.38
CA LYS A 5 21.39 8.27 -6.92
C LYS A 5 20.72 9.64 -7.06
N GLY A 6 20.33 10.29 -5.96
CA GLY A 6 20.01 11.72 -5.95
C GLY A 6 18.69 12.19 -5.35
N ILE A 7 17.75 11.31 -4.99
CA ILE A 7 16.57 11.72 -4.19
C ILE A 7 16.97 11.56 -2.71
N GLY A 8 16.96 12.66 -1.96
CA GLY A 8 17.16 12.60 -0.51
C GLY A 8 16.04 11.79 0.16
N THR A 9 16.32 11.21 1.33
CA THR A 9 15.31 10.52 2.14
C THR A 9 14.93 11.36 3.34
N GLU A 10 13.74 11.14 3.87
CA GLU A 10 13.23 11.74 5.11
C GLU A 10 12.69 10.64 6.03
N THR A 11 13.12 10.60 7.28
CA THR A 11 12.73 9.53 8.21
C THR A 11 11.34 9.80 8.80
N VAL A 12 10.48 8.78 8.87
CA VAL A 12 9.17 8.89 9.55
C VAL A 12 9.33 8.97 11.08
N PRO A 13 8.45 9.70 11.81
CA PRO A 13 7.28 10.43 11.31
C PRO A 13 7.66 11.69 10.52
N ALA A 14 6.93 11.94 9.42
CA ALA A 14 7.20 13.04 8.50
C ALA A 14 5.91 13.58 7.89
N ARG A 15 5.83 14.91 7.68
CA ARG A 15 4.71 15.53 6.96
C ARG A 15 4.56 14.93 5.58
N LEU A 16 3.35 14.62 5.14
CA LEU A 16 3.11 14.12 3.79
C LEU A 16 3.49 15.18 2.75
N LEU A 17 3.03 16.43 2.95
CA LEU A 17 3.43 17.59 2.15
C LEU A 17 4.58 18.33 2.86
N PRO A 18 5.83 18.30 2.35
CA PRO A 18 6.95 18.99 2.96
C PRO A 18 6.75 20.52 2.92
N GLU A 19 7.28 21.26 3.89
CA GLU A 19 7.12 22.72 3.97
C GLU A 19 8.05 23.47 3.00
N ASN A 20 9.36 23.22 3.05
CA ASN A 20 10.36 24.00 2.29
C ASN A 20 11.28 23.14 1.40
N ASP A 21 10.99 21.84 1.29
CA ASP A 21 11.85 20.86 0.63
C ASP A 21 11.16 20.25 -0.61
N ASP A 22 11.99 19.76 -1.54
CA ASP A 22 11.52 18.86 -2.61
C ASP A 22 10.84 17.61 -2.03
N LEU A 23 9.93 17.00 -2.80
CA LEU A 23 9.29 15.76 -2.39
C LEU A 23 10.32 14.61 -2.36
N LYS A 24 10.69 14.18 -1.16
CA LYS A 24 11.66 13.13 -0.87
C LYS A 24 10.98 11.77 -0.63
N ASP A 25 11.72 10.69 -0.84
CA ASP A 25 11.32 9.35 -0.40
C ASP A 25 11.22 9.34 1.13
N LEU A 26 10.28 8.59 1.70
CA LEU A 26 10.23 8.36 3.15
C LEU A 26 10.96 7.07 3.52
N GLU A 27 11.72 7.10 4.60
CA GLU A 27 12.44 5.93 5.13
C GLU A 27 12.05 5.59 6.57
N GLN A 28 12.19 4.32 6.92
CA GLN A 28 11.98 3.80 8.26
C GLN A 28 13.03 2.72 8.55
N THR A 29 13.48 2.61 9.80
CA THR A 29 14.55 1.68 10.20
C THR A 29 14.04 0.31 10.64
N ALA A 30 12.88 0.23 11.30
CA ALA A 30 12.35 -1.02 11.87
C ALA A 30 10.81 -1.09 11.78
N PRO A 31 10.24 -1.98 10.94
CA PRO A 31 10.92 -2.70 9.86
C PRO A 31 11.55 -1.74 8.86
N LEU A 32 12.65 -2.17 8.22
CA LEU A 32 13.33 -1.37 7.20
C LEU A 32 12.37 -1.13 6.03
N GLY A 33 12.12 0.14 5.74
CA GLY A 33 11.18 0.56 4.72
C GLY A 33 11.71 1.75 3.93
N LEU A 34 11.39 1.76 2.64
CA LEU A 34 11.50 2.93 1.76
C LEU A 34 10.17 3.07 1.04
N LEU A 35 9.45 4.16 1.31
CA LEU A 35 8.25 4.57 0.59
C LEU A 35 8.68 5.61 -0.45
N PRO A 36 8.63 5.29 -1.76
CA PRO A 36 9.14 6.21 -2.77
C PRO A 36 8.26 7.47 -2.89
N ALA A 37 8.87 8.57 -3.36
CA ALA A 37 8.20 9.86 -3.51
C ALA A 37 6.92 9.81 -4.36
N PRO A 38 6.83 9.02 -5.47
CA PRO A 38 5.56 8.84 -6.19
C PRO A 38 4.43 8.26 -5.33
N GLU A 39 4.69 7.32 -4.43
CA GLU A 39 3.70 6.76 -3.52
C GLU A 39 3.35 7.77 -2.40
N ARG A 40 4.34 8.52 -1.87
CA ARG A 40 4.09 9.65 -0.94
C ARG A 40 3.16 10.70 -1.57
N LEU A 41 3.32 10.98 -2.86
CA LEU A 41 2.48 11.92 -3.61
C LEU A 41 0.99 11.48 -3.62
N LEU A 42 0.72 10.18 -3.69
CA LEU A 42 -0.65 9.64 -3.60
C LEU A 42 -1.26 9.91 -2.23
N LEU A 43 -0.46 9.80 -1.17
CA LEU A 43 -0.92 10.09 0.20
C LEU A 43 -1.23 11.58 0.38
N ILE A 44 -0.44 12.48 -0.21
CA ILE A 44 -0.80 13.91 -0.28
C ILE A 44 -2.14 14.09 -0.98
N GLY A 45 -2.35 13.41 -2.12
CA GLY A 45 -3.63 13.42 -2.81
C GLY A 45 -4.78 12.96 -1.92
N LEU A 46 -4.59 11.87 -1.18
CA LEU A 46 -5.60 11.32 -0.27
C LEU A 46 -6.03 12.36 0.77
N THR A 47 -5.10 13.03 1.45
CA THR A 47 -5.48 14.01 2.50
C THR A 47 -6.09 15.30 1.95
N ARG A 48 -5.98 15.55 0.65
CA ARG A 48 -6.70 16.63 -0.04
C ARG A 48 -8.10 16.25 -0.47
N VAL A 49 -8.30 15.03 -0.97
CA VAL A 49 -9.62 14.50 -1.32
C VAL A 49 -10.46 14.23 -0.06
N GLN A 50 -9.82 13.68 0.97
CA GLN A 50 -10.41 13.36 2.26
C GLN A 50 -9.76 14.24 3.34
N GLN A 51 -10.35 15.40 3.60
CA GLN A 51 -9.84 16.32 4.62
C GLN A 51 -9.86 15.67 6.01
N ASN A 52 -8.84 15.96 6.82
CA ASN A 52 -8.65 15.41 8.17
C ASN A 52 -8.62 13.86 8.18
N TRP A 53 -8.01 13.25 7.17
CA TRP A 53 -7.78 11.81 7.15
C TRP A 53 -6.91 11.40 8.35
N ASP A 54 -7.44 10.50 9.17
CA ASP A 54 -6.74 9.79 10.23
C ASP A 54 -7.07 8.29 10.09
N GLY A 55 -6.03 7.48 9.91
CA GLY A 55 -6.18 6.06 9.60
C GLY A 55 -5.00 5.51 8.81
N VAL A 56 -5.24 4.52 7.97
CA VAL A 56 -4.20 3.81 7.23
C VAL A 56 -4.47 3.80 5.74
N ALA A 57 -3.43 4.04 4.94
CA ALA A 57 -3.46 3.87 3.50
C ALA A 57 -2.64 2.64 3.09
N CYS A 58 -3.26 1.67 2.42
CA CYS A 58 -2.57 0.60 1.70
C CYS A 58 -2.32 1.06 0.26
N VAL A 59 -1.09 1.48 -0.03
CA VAL A 59 -0.65 1.87 -1.37
C VAL A 59 -0.08 0.65 -2.08
N ILE A 60 -0.75 0.17 -3.11
CA ILE A 60 -0.42 -1.05 -3.85
C ILE A 60 0.24 -0.65 -5.17
N GLY A 61 1.57 -0.60 -5.13
CA GLY A 61 2.42 -0.38 -6.30
C GLY A 61 2.71 -1.65 -7.08
N ALA A 62 3.42 -1.52 -8.20
CA ALA A 62 3.77 -2.65 -9.06
C ALA A 62 4.71 -3.66 -8.38
N GLU A 63 5.64 -3.17 -7.55
CA GLU A 63 6.68 -3.98 -6.91
C GLU A 63 6.40 -4.29 -5.43
N ARG A 64 5.64 -3.41 -4.77
CA ARG A 64 5.39 -3.45 -3.33
C ARG A 64 4.03 -2.87 -2.98
N SER A 65 3.45 -3.39 -1.92
CA SER A 65 2.40 -2.71 -1.17
C SER A 65 3.01 -2.03 0.05
N HIS A 66 2.42 -0.91 0.48
CA HIS A 66 2.82 -0.13 1.63
C HIS A 66 1.61 0.17 2.49
N TRP A 67 1.59 -0.33 3.73
CA TRP A 67 0.61 0.04 4.74
C TRP A 67 1.15 1.22 5.52
N VAL A 68 0.61 2.42 5.29
CA VAL A 68 1.10 3.68 5.84
C VAL A 68 0.10 4.22 6.84
N GLN A 69 0.52 4.38 8.09
CA GLN A 69 -0.26 5.07 9.10
C GLN A 69 -0.18 6.58 8.91
N ILE A 70 -1.34 7.23 8.84
CA ILE A 70 -1.47 8.66 8.62
C ILE A 70 -2.24 9.28 9.77
N SER A 71 -1.70 10.33 10.36
CA SER A 71 -2.39 11.19 11.33
C SER A 71 -1.86 12.61 11.19
N ALA A 72 -2.74 13.60 11.37
CA ALA A 72 -2.40 15.03 11.29
C ALA A 72 -1.59 15.45 10.04
N ASP A 73 -1.94 14.91 8.86
CA ASP A 73 -1.20 15.11 7.59
C ASP A 73 0.26 14.61 7.60
N GLU A 74 0.61 13.71 8.53
CA GLU A 74 1.93 13.07 8.62
C GLU A 74 1.84 11.57 8.34
N ALA A 75 2.83 11.02 7.65
CA ALA A 75 3.10 9.59 7.66
C ALA A 75 3.83 9.27 8.97
N VAL A 76 3.18 8.52 9.85
CA VAL A 76 3.69 8.20 11.19
C VAL A 76 4.64 7.01 11.15
N SER A 77 4.21 5.94 10.49
CA SER A 77 4.97 4.70 10.30
C SER A 77 4.44 3.94 9.08
N PHE A 78 5.22 2.99 8.57
CA PHE A 78 4.73 2.11 7.53
C PHE A 78 5.36 0.72 7.53
N GLN A 79 4.69 -0.22 6.88
CA GLN A 79 5.22 -1.54 6.59
C GLN A 79 5.00 -1.90 5.13
N SER A 80 6.07 -2.40 4.49
CA SER A 80 6.08 -2.71 3.06
C SER A 80 6.16 -4.21 2.82
N PHE A 81 5.48 -4.70 1.79
CA PHE A 81 5.46 -6.11 1.42
C PHE A 81 5.84 -6.31 -0.04
N LEU A 82 6.27 -7.52 -0.39
CA LEU A 82 6.66 -7.91 -1.75
C LEU A 82 5.53 -8.61 -2.51
N THR A 83 4.32 -8.62 -1.97
CA THR A 83 3.16 -9.36 -2.49
C THR A 83 2.89 -9.06 -3.96
N PRO A 84 2.86 -7.80 -4.46
CA PRO A 84 2.66 -7.54 -5.89
C PRO A 84 3.75 -8.16 -6.76
N ARG A 85 5.02 -8.09 -6.33
CA ARG A 85 6.15 -8.68 -7.06
C ARG A 85 6.14 -10.21 -7.05
N LEU A 86 5.78 -10.82 -5.93
CA LEU A 86 5.65 -12.28 -5.84
C LEU A 86 4.51 -12.79 -6.72
N ALA A 87 3.36 -12.12 -6.69
CA ALA A 87 2.21 -12.45 -7.52
C ALA A 87 2.50 -12.30 -9.02
N ALA A 88 3.24 -11.27 -9.42
CA ALA A 88 3.66 -11.09 -10.82
C ALA A 88 4.50 -12.25 -11.36
N VAL A 89 5.17 -13.02 -10.48
CA VAL A 89 5.97 -14.20 -10.87
C VAL A 89 5.13 -15.48 -10.77
N LEU A 90 4.37 -15.66 -9.69
CA LEU A 90 3.68 -16.92 -9.39
C LEU A 90 2.30 -17.02 -10.03
N ALA A 91 1.63 -15.90 -10.27
CA ALA A 91 0.29 -15.85 -10.84
C ALA A 91 0.08 -14.60 -11.72
N PRO A 92 0.88 -14.43 -12.80
CA PRO A 92 0.85 -13.22 -13.63
C PRO A 92 -0.52 -12.91 -14.24
N ASP A 93 -1.32 -13.94 -14.51
CA ASP A 93 -2.64 -13.82 -15.15
C ASP A 93 -3.81 -13.75 -14.15
N ALA A 94 -3.53 -13.81 -12.84
CA ALA A 94 -4.58 -13.76 -11.83
C ALA A 94 -5.12 -12.34 -11.66
N ALA A 95 -6.33 -12.11 -12.20
CA ALA A 95 -7.03 -10.83 -12.08
C ALA A 95 -7.83 -10.67 -10.77
N ARG A 96 -8.11 -11.79 -10.07
CA ARG A 96 -8.90 -11.84 -8.83
C ARG A 96 -8.23 -12.78 -7.84
N ALA A 97 -8.32 -12.46 -6.56
CA ALA A 97 -7.88 -13.32 -5.47
C ALA A 97 -9.00 -14.27 -5.05
N ASP A 98 -8.64 -15.51 -4.71
CA ASP A 98 -9.54 -16.41 -4.00
C ASP A 98 -9.64 -15.98 -2.52
N ALA A 99 -10.87 -15.73 -2.06
CA ALA A 99 -11.14 -15.24 -0.71
C ALA A 99 -10.96 -16.32 0.37
N GLU A 100 -11.20 -17.59 0.04
CA GLU A 100 -11.00 -18.72 0.95
C GLU A 100 -9.50 -18.95 1.13
N ALA A 101 -8.73 -18.97 0.04
CA ALA A 101 -7.26 -19.04 0.10
C ALA A 101 -6.65 -17.89 0.90
N ALA A 102 -7.18 -16.66 0.75
CA ALA A 102 -6.78 -15.52 1.56
C ALA A 102 -7.12 -15.71 3.04
N GLY A 103 -8.31 -16.22 3.37
CA GLY A 103 -8.72 -16.53 4.75
C GLY A 103 -7.86 -17.60 5.42
N ASP A 104 -7.50 -18.64 4.67
CA ASP A 104 -6.63 -19.72 5.12
C ASP A 104 -5.23 -19.21 5.49
N SER A 105 -4.59 -18.44 4.61
CA SER A 105 -3.27 -17.87 4.89
C SER A 105 -3.32 -16.76 5.94
N LEU A 106 -4.43 -16.03 6.04
CA LEU A 106 -4.61 -15.04 7.10
C LEU A 106 -4.66 -15.69 8.49
N SER A 107 -5.21 -16.91 8.56
CA SER A 107 -5.34 -17.69 9.78
C SER A 107 -4.07 -18.46 10.14
N GLN A 108 -3.36 -18.99 9.13
CA GLN A 108 -2.16 -19.81 9.27
C GLN A 108 -1.04 -19.35 8.32
N PRO A 109 -0.49 -18.13 8.50
CA PRO A 109 0.49 -17.55 7.58
C PRO A 109 1.79 -18.36 7.46
N GLU A 110 2.14 -19.15 8.49
CA GLU A 110 3.29 -20.05 8.49
C GLU A 110 3.19 -21.18 7.44
N ARG A 111 1.99 -21.47 6.92
CA ARG A 111 1.75 -22.50 5.89
C ARG A 111 1.85 -21.99 4.46
N LEU A 112 2.14 -20.70 4.26
CA LEU A 112 2.14 -20.03 2.96
C LEU A 112 2.89 -20.83 1.88
N ALA A 113 4.12 -21.28 2.16
CA ALA A 113 4.94 -21.97 1.16
C ALA A 113 4.28 -23.28 0.65
N THR A 114 3.68 -24.06 1.55
CA THR A 114 2.97 -25.30 1.17
C THR A 114 1.67 -25.00 0.43
N GLN A 115 0.93 -23.98 0.86
CA GLN A 115 -0.30 -23.52 0.19
C GLN A 115 -0.03 -23.05 -1.25
N LEU A 116 1.01 -22.22 -1.44
CA LEU A 116 1.47 -21.80 -2.77
C LEU A 116 1.87 -22.98 -3.64
N SER A 117 2.60 -23.96 -3.09
CA SER A 117 2.99 -25.15 -3.84
C SER A 117 1.79 -25.98 -4.30
N SER A 118 0.76 -26.14 -3.47
CA SER A 118 -0.45 -26.85 -3.86
C SER A 118 -1.22 -26.10 -4.95
N ALA A 119 -1.38 -24.79 -4.80
CA ALA A 119 -2.07 -23.95 -5.78
C ALA A 119 -1.34 -23.95 -7.14
N ASP A 120 0.00 -23.84 -7.14
CA ASP A 120 0.85 -23.91 -8.34
C ASP A 120 0.71 -25.24 -9.08
N LEU A 121 0.79 -26.37 -8.36
CA LEU A 121 0.61 -27.71 -8.95
C LEU A 121 -0.78 -27.90 -9.58
N SER A 122 -1.80 -27.21 -9.06
CA SER A 122 -3.16 -27.20 -9.60
C SER A 122 -3.40 -26.16 -10.70
N GLY A 123 -2.43 -25.26 -10.95
CA GLY A 123 -2.59 -24.14 -11.89
C GLY A 123 -3.60 -23.08 -11.42
N ASP A 124 -3.83 -22.95 -10.12
CA ASP A 124 -4.83 -22.04 -9.54
C ASP A 124 -4.21 -20.68 -9.19
N GLY A 125 -4.08 -19.82 -10.20
CA GLY A 125 -3.59 -18.44 -10.03
C GLY A 125 -4.38 -17.61 -9.01
N PRO A 126 -5.73 -17.62 -9.02
CA PRO A 126 -6.54 -16.97 -7.98
C PRO A 126 -6.21 -17.42 -6.56
N ALA A 127 -6.00 -18.72 -6.32
CA ALA A 127 -5.59 -19.24 -5.01
C ALA A 127 -4.19 -18.77 -4.62
N ILE A 128 -3.21 -18.78 -5.54
CA ILE A 128 -1.87 -18.21 -5.31
C ILE A 128 -1.98 -16.75 -4.87
N LEU A 129 -2.75 -15.94 -5.60
CA LEU A 129 -2.95 -14.53 -5.28
C LEU A 129 -3.65 -14.35 -3.92
N GLY A 130 -4.66 -15.17 -3.63
CA GLY A 130 -5.35 -15.22 -2.35
C GLY A 130 -4.39 -15.49 -1.19
N HIS A 131 -3.58 -16.55 -1.29
CA HIS A 131 -2.61 -16.90 -0.25
C HIS A 131 -1.57 -15.80 0.00
N LEU A 132 -1.05 -15.18 -1.07
CA LEU A 132 -0.11 -14.07 -0.95
C LEU A 132 -0.73 -12.86 -0.23
N ILE A 133 -1.95 -12.46 -0.60
CA ILE A 133 -2.66 -11.36 0.06
C ILE A 133 -3.01 -11.72 1.51
N GLY A 134 -3.50 -12.94 1.76
CA GLY A 134 -3.85 -13.41 3.10
C GLY A 134 -2.68 -13.37 4.08
N ALA A 135 -1.50 -13.83 3.65
CA ALA A 135 -0.28 -13.77 4.45
C ALA A 135 0.15 -12.32 4.73
N GLU A 136 0.03 -11.43 3.75
CA GLU A 136 0.26 -9.99 3.99
C GLU A 136 -0.73 -9.42 4.99
N LEU A 137 -2.03 -9.69 4.86
CA LEU A 137 -3.04 -9.22 5.78
C LEU A 137 -2.81 -9.73 7.20
N ALA A 138 -2.36 -10.98 7.38
CA ALA A 138 -1.98 -11.49 8.70
C ALA A 138 -0.87 -10.63 9.34
N ALA A 139 0.18 -10.32 8.57
CA ALA A 139 1.32 -9.54 9.04
C ALA A 139 0.99 -8.05 9.23
N ALA A 140 0.09 -7.50 8.41
CA ALA A 140 -0.35 -6.11 8.46
C ALA A 140 -1.52 -5.87 9.44
N ARG A 141 -1.95 -6.88 10.20
CA ARG A 141 -3.09 -6.77 11.15
C ARG A 141 -3.04 -5.54 12.06
N PRO A 142 -1.88 -5.12 12.63
CA PRO A 142 -1.80 -3.89 13.42
C PRO A 142 -2.18 -2.60 12.66
N TYR A 143 -2.11 -2.61 11.33
CA TYR A 143 -2.41 -1.46 10.48
C TYR A 143 -3.87 -1.40 10.02
N TRP A 144 -4.60 -2.51 9.92
CA TRP A 144 -5.96 -2.48 9.38
C TRP A 144 -7.05 -2.81 10.39
N LEU A 145 -6.76 -3.57 11.44
CA LEU A 145 -7.79 -3.99 12.38
C LEU A 145 -8.26 -2.81 13.24
N GLY A 146 -9.55 -2.47 13.11
CA GLY A 146 -10.15 -1.34 13.81
C GLY A 146 -9.73 0.04 13.27
N GLN A 147 -9.07 0.09 12.11
CA GLN A 147 -8.62 1.32 11.46
C GLN A 147 -9.53 1.68 10.29
N ARG A 148 -9.62 2.97 9.98
CA ARG A 148 -10.15 3.44 8.70
C ARG A 148 -9.09 3.17 7.62
N VAL A 149 -9.42 2.38 6.61
CA VAL A 149 -8.44 1.94 5.60
C VAL A 149 -8.81 2.47 4.21
N ALA A 150 -7.85 3.16 3.59
CA ALA A 150 -7.86 3.49 2.16
C ALA A 150 -7.02 2.47 1.38
N LEU A 151 -7.58 1.91 0.30
CA LEU A 151 -6.84 1.14 -0.70
C LEU A 151 -6.54 2.04 -1.88
N ILE A 152 -5.27 2.16 -2.25
CA ILE A 152 -4.81 2.99 -3.36
C ILE A 152 -4.02 2.11 -4.32
N GLY A 153 -4.40 2.10 -5.59
CA GLY A 153 -3.69 1.32 -6.60
C GLY A 153 -4.45 1.28 -7.91
N VAL A 154 -4.07 0.36 -8.79
CA VAL A 154 -4.88 0.06 -9.98
C VAL A 154 -6.07 -0.83 -9.60
N ALA A 155 -7.19 -0.68 -10.30
CA ALA A 155 -8.47 -1.33 -10.00
C ALA A 155 -8.38 -2.82 -9.61
N ARG A 156 -7.64 -3.65 -10.37
CA ARG A 156 -7.51 -5.10 -10.07
C ARG A 156 -6.93 -5.37 -8.67
N TRP A 157 -5.95 -4.57 -8.25
CA TRP A 157 -5.27 -4.73 -6.96
C TRP A 157 -6.16 -4.24 -5.83
N VAL A 158 -6.79 -3.07 -6.03
CA VAL A 158 -7.76 -2.52 -5.09
C VAL A 158 -8.89 -3.52 -4.85
N GLU A 159 -9.42 -4.15 -5.91
CA GLU A 159 -10.50 -5.12 -5.77
C GLU A 159 -10.05 -6.42 -5.08
N ALA A 160 -8.86 -6.94 -5.40
CA ALA A 160 -8.34 -8.14 -4.75
C ALA A 160 -8.13 -7.94 -3.23
N TYR A 161 -7.56 -6.81 -2.82
CA TYR A 161 -7.39 -6.47 -1.41
C TYR A 161 -8.74 -6.17 -0.74
N ARG A 162 -9.65 -5.48 -1.42
CA ARG A 162 -11.01 -5.19 -0.93
C ARG A 162 -11.75 -6.48 -0.64
N ALA A 163 -11.76 -7.44 -1.56
CA ALA A 163 -12.45 -8.72 -1.39
C ALA A 163 -11.91 -9.50 -0.19
N ALA A 164 -10.58 -9.56 -0.05
CA ALA A 164 -9.93 -10.23 1.08
C ALA A 164 -10.26 -9.58 2.44
N LEU A 165 -10.24 -8.25 2.51
CA LEU A 165 -10.60 -7.49 3.73
C LEU A 165 -12.10 -7.57 4.05
N ALA A 166 -12.96 -7.51 3.03
CA ALA A 166 -14.42 -7.64 3.19
C ALA A 166 -14.80 -9.01 3.74
N ALA A 167 -14.09 -10.09 3.35
CA ALA A 167 -14.27 -11.42 3.92
C ALA A 167 -13.94 -11.47 5.44
N GLN A 168 -13.17 -10.51 5.95
CA GLN A 168 -12.87 -10.34 7.38
C GLN A 168 -13.81 -9.35 8.07
N GLY A 169 -14.87 -8.89 7.40
CA GLY A 169 -15.81 -7.89 7.90
C GLY A 169 -15.26 -6.46 7.93
N VAL A 170 -14.14 -6.20 7.24
CA VAL A 170 -13.52 -4.87 7.18
C VAL A 170 -14.03 -4.13 5.95
N THR A 171 -14.62 -2.95 6.17
CA THR A 171 -15.00 -2.04 5.08
C THR A 171 -13.83 -1.11 4.77
N VAL A 172 -13.54 -0.93 3.48
CA VAL A 172 -12.41 -0.11 3.00
C VAL A 172 -12.84 0.85 1.90
N GLU A 173 -12.19 2.00 1.82
CA GLU A 173 -12.41 2.99 0.76
C GLU A 173 -11.39 2.78 -0.36
N GLY A 174 -11.83 2.74 -1.62
CA GLY A 174 -10.90 2.58 -2.75
C GLY A 174 -10.67 3.89 -3.46
N PHE A 175 -9.43 4.14 -3.86
CA PHE A 175 -9.04 5.32 -4.61
C PHE A 175 -8.18 4.94 -5.80
N GLU A 176 -8.45 5.57 -6.95
CA GLU A 176 -7.63 5.40 -8.15
C GLU A 176 -6.34 6.23 -8.02
N ALA A 177 -5.20 5.58 -8.23
CA ALA A 177 -3.89 6.21 -8.04
C ALA A 177 -3.68 7.43 -8.96
N GLY A 178 -4.26 7.44 -10.17
CA GLY A 178 -4.15 8.55 -11.11
C GLY A 178 -4.73 9.86 -10.56
N GLU A 179 -5.96 9.81 -10.03
CA GLU A 179 -6.65 10.98 -9.49
C GLU A 179 -5.94 11.56 -8.26
N LEU A 180 -5.47 10.67 -7.37
CA LEU A 180 -4.69 11.09 -6.21
C LEU A 180 -3.35 11.70 -6.61
N ALA A 181 -2.67 11.16 -7.62
CA ALA A 181 -1.43 11.73 -8.13
C ALA A 181 -1.65 13.16 -8.67
N ASP A 182 -2.71 13.37 -9.45
CA ASP A 182 -3.05 14.68 -10.02
C ASP A 182 -3.35 15.70 -8.93
N THR A 183 -4.10 15.29 -7.91
CA THR A 183 -4.41 16.10 -6.73
C THR A 183 -3.15 16.42 -5.93
N GLY A 184 -2.28 15.43 -5.68
CA GLY A 184 -1.01 15.60 -4.98
C GLY A 184 -0.08 16.58 -5.70
N ARG A 185 0.02 16.49 -7.04
CA ARG A 185 0.84 17.45 -7.83
C ARG A 185 0.28 18.86 -7.75
N THR A 186 -1.04 19.01 -7.72
CA THR A 186 -1.68 20.32 -7.57
C THR A 186 -1.36 20.92 -6.21
N ALA A 187 -1.41 20.13 -5.14
CA ALA A 187 -1.06 20.59 -3.80
C ALA A 187 0.40 21.04 -3.68
N LEU A 188 1.34 20.31 -4.28
CA LEU A 188 2.76 20.70 -4.32
C LEU A 188 2.96 22.05 -5.02
N ARG A 189 2.35 22.24 -6.21
CA ARG A 189 2.47 23.51 -6.95
C ARG A 189 1.88 24.70 -6.17
N GLN A 190 0.76 24.49 -5.47
CA GLN A 190 0.12 25.55 -4.68
C GLN A 190 0.96 25.95 -3.46
N ARG A 191 1.72 25.02 -2.88
CA ARG A 191 2.71 25.32 -1.84
C ARG A 191 3.82 26.19 -2.41
N ASP A 192 4.45 25.78 -3.50
CA ASP A 192 5.57 26.52 -4.11
C ASP A 192 5.18 27.95 -4.52
N GLY A 193 3.93 28.14 -4.95
CA GLY A 193 3.38 29.47 -5.25
C GLY A 193 3.09 30.34 -4.04
N LYS A 194 2.90 29.77 -2.84
CA LYS A 194 2.75 30.53 -1.58
C LYS A 194 4.09 30.96 -1.01
N ASP A 195 5.15 30.15 -1.18
CA ASP A 195 6.50 30.49 -0.68
C ASP A 195 7.20 31.56 -1.53
N SER A 196 6.67 31.83 -2.74
CA SER A 196 7.19 32.85 -3.67
C SER A 196 6.52 34.22 -3.55
N ALA A 197 5.54 34.37 -2.65
CA ALA A 197 4.72 35.59 -2.47
C ALA A 197 4.96 36.23 -1.11
#